data_AF-A0A6J5JML7-F1
#
_entry.id   AF-A0A6J5JML7-F1
#
_cell.length_a   1.000
_cell.length_b   1.000
_cell.length_c   1.000
_cell.angle_alpha   90.00
_cell.angle_beta   90.00
_cell.angle_gamma   90.00
#
_symmetry.space_group_name_H-M   'P 1'
#
loop_
_entity.id
_entity.type
_entity.pdbx_description
1 polymer ?
#
loop_
_entity_poly.entity_id
_entity_poly.type
_entity_poly.pdbx_seq_one_letter_code
_entity_poly.pdbx_strand_id
1 'polypeptide(L)'
;MSSIFDRAAALSVVTSALTDAIACAYVDALPIDGYAGTGVLADWAPASGRCHEQVDCWLAMHPGDTPVRGWLSDGGNDAQQRFVSHSLVRTTAGELLDVAYPPPPYVQHFVEHPAMRLPKP
;
A
#
# COMPACT_ATOMS: atom_id res chain seq x y z
N MET A 1 -28.59 -28.18 -10.87
CA MET A 1 -27.28 -28.00 -10.22
C MET A 1 -27.21 -26.57 -9.73
N SER A 2 -27.43 -26.34 -8.43
CA SER A 2 -27.33 -25.00 -7.85
C SER A 2 -25.84 -24.67 -7.76
N SER A 3 -25.36 -23.75 -8.60
CA SER A 3 -24.05 -23.13 -8.43
C SER A 3 -24.05 -22.50 -7.04
N ILE A 4 -23.30 -23.08 -6.10
CA ILE A 4 -23.07 -22.48 -4.79
C ILE A 4 -22.43 -21.13 -5.07
N PHE A 5 -23.17 -20.05 -4.78
CA PHE A 5 -22.64 -18.71 -4.88
C PHE A 5 -21.52 -18.57 -3.85
N ASP A 6 -20.28 -18.57 -4.32
CA ASP A 6 -19.14 -18.32 -3.47
C ASP A 6 -19.07 -16.82 -3.15
N ARG A 7 -19.67 -16.47 -2.01
CA ARG A 7 -19.73 -15.10 -1.52
C ARG A 7 -18.33 -14.53 -1.27
N ALA A 8 -17.35 -15.36 -0.90
CA ALA A 8 -15.99 -14.90 -0.65
C ALA A 8 -15.27 -14.55 -1.96
N ALA A 9 -15.41 -15.42 -2.98
CA ALA A 9 -14.88 -15.14 -4.32
C ALA A 9 -15.54 -13.90 -4.94
N ALA A 10 -16.87 -13.78 -4.84
CA ALA A 10 -17.58 -12.62 -5.35
C ALA A 10 -17.17 -11.32 -4.64
N LEU A 11 -16.99 -11.35 -3.32
CA LEU A 11 -16.51 -10.20 -2.55
C LEU A 11 -15.09 -9.80 -2.97
N SER A 12 -14.18 -10.76 -3.13
CA SER A 12 -12.81 -10.51 -3.60
C SER A 12 -12.78 -9.81 -4.96
N VAL A 13 -13.60 -10.26 -5.92
CA VAL A 13 -13.71 -9.63 -7.25
C VAL A 13 -14.25 -8.21 -7.15
N VAL A 14 -15.30 -7.97 -6.35
CA VAL A 14 -15.87 -6.62 -6.17
C VAL A 14 -14.89 -5.67 -5.49
N THR A 15 -14.20 -6.13 -4.44
CA THR A 15 -13.20 -5.32 -3.72
C THR A 15 -12.03 -4.96 -4.63
N SER A 16 -11.54 -5.89 -5.45
CA SER A 16 -10.48 -5.61 -6.43
C SER A 16 -10.96 -4.59 -7.46
N ALA A 17 -12.11 -4.82 -8.11
CA ALA A 17 -12.62 -3.93 -9.14
C ALA A 17 -12.92 -2.51 -8.63
N LEU A 18 -13.40 -2.39 -7.39
CA LEU A 18 -13.66 -1.10 -6.75
C LEU A 18 -12.35 -0.39 -6.39
N THR A 19 -11.37 -1.11 -5.85
CA THR A 19 -10.02 -0.59 -5.57
C THR A 19 -9.37 -0.08 -6.85
N ASP A 20 -9.45 -0.86 -7.94
CA ASP A 20 -8.91 -0.49 -9.24
C ASP A 20 -9.63 0.71 -9.84
N ALA A 21 -10.97 0.75 -9.80
CA ALA A 21 -11.75 1.88 -10.32
C ALA A 21 -11.47 3.18 -9.55
N ILE A 22 -11.32 3.08 -8.22
CA ILE A 22 -10.95 4.21 -7.37
C ILE A 22 -9.51 4.64 -7.65
N ALA A 23 -8.55 3.71 -7.73
CA ALA A 23 -7.18 4.01 -8.12
C ALA A 23 -7.09 4.65 -9.52
N CYS A 24 -7.87 4.16 -10.49
CA CYS A 24 -7.94 4.75 -11.84
C CYS A 24 -8.52 6.17 -11.84
N ALA A 25 -9.41 6.49 -10.89
CA ALA A 25 -9.92 7.86 -10.71
C ALA A 25 -8.86 8.79 -10.10
N TYR A 26 -7.86 8.25 -9.40
CA TYR A 26 -6.67 8.95 -8.94
C TYR A 26 -5.48 8.57 -9.82
N VAL A 27 -5.37 9.21 -11.00
CA VAL A 27 -4.37 8.95 -12.07
C VAL A 27 -2.90 8.80 -11.63
N ASP A 28 -2.58 9.17 -10.38
CA ASP A 28 -1.26 9.09 -9.76
C ASP A 28 -1.13 7.95 -8.72
N ALA A 29 -2.09 7.01 -8.65
CA ALA A 29 -2.02 5.86 -7.75
C ALA A 29 -0.91 4.90 -8.18
N LEU A 30 -0.03 4.56 -7.24
CA LEU A 30 1.15 3.75 -7.46
C LEU A 30 0.93 2.31 -6.95
N PRO A 31 1.44 1.29 -7.66
CA PRO A 31 1.51 -0.06 -7.12
C PRO A 31 2.53 -0.12 -5.97
N ILE A 32 2.38 -1.13 -5.11
CA ILE A 32 3.37 -1.47 -4.09
C ILE A 32 4.13 -2.69 -4.59
N ASP A 33 5.46 -2.55 -4.70
CA ASP A 33 6.35 -3.53 -5.33
C ASP A 33 6.80 -4.63 -4.36
N GLY A 34 6.76 -4.37 -3.06
CA GLY A 34 7.17 -5.34 -2.04
C GLY A 34 6.58 -5.08 -0.66
N TYR A 35 6.48 -6.15 0.12
CA TYR A 35 5.88 -6.14 1.45
C TYR A 35 6.76 -6.86 2.47
N ALA A 36 6.69 -6.42 3.73
CA ALA A 36 7.39 -7.01 4.85
C ALA A 36 7.16 -8.53 4.95
N GLY A 37 8.21 -9.29 5.26
CA GLY A 37 8.16 -10.75 5.34
C GLY A 37 8.15 -11.47 3.99
N THR A 38 8.37 -10.77 2.86
CA THR A 38 8.47 -11.40 1.53
C THR A 38 9.60 -10.83 0.68
N GLY A 39 10.12 -11.64 -0.25
CA GLY A 39 11.14 -11.20 -1.21
C GLY A 39 12.36 -10.57 -0.54
N VAL A 40 12.73 -9.36 -0.96
CA VAL A 40 13.84 -8.58 -0.37
C VAL A 40 13.59 -8.20 1.10
N LEU A 41 12.34 -8.27 1.57
CA LEU A 41 11.92 -8.01 2.94
C LEU A 41 11.65 -9.29 3.73
N ALA A 42 12.09 -10.46 3.27
CA ALA A 42 11.78 -11.75 3.93
C ALA A 42 12.20 -11.79 5.41
N ASP A 43 13.37 -11.22 5.74
CA ASP A 43 13.91 -11.19 7.11
C ASP A 43 13.45 -9.95 7.91
N TRP A 44 12.62 -9.09 7.30
CA TRP A 44 12.10 -7.89 7.94
C TRP A 44 10.80 -8.20 8.70
N ALA A 45 10.85 -8.13 10.03
CA ALA A 45 9.69 -8.35 10.87
C ALA A 45 8.69 -7.17 10.77
N PRO A 46 7.45 -7.40 10.31
CA PRO A 46 6.44 -6.34 10.25
C PRO A 46 6.00 -5.91 11.66
N ALA A 47 5.69 -4.62 11.80
CA ALA A 47 5.06 -4.06 12.99
C ALA A 47 3.85 -3.22 12.57
N SER A 48 2.72 -3.91 12.39
CA SER A 48 1.44 -3.32 12.01
C SER A 48 1.06 -2.15 12.93
N GLY A 49 0.58 -1.05 12.35
CA GLY A 49 0.21 0.17 13.09
C GLY A 49 1.38 1.09 13.47
N ARG A 50 2.64 0.69 13.23
CA ARG A 50 3.85 1.49 13.48
C ARG A 50 4.54 1.90 12.17
N CYS A 51 3.76 2.28 11.15
CA CYS A 51 4.28 2.48 9.79
C CYS A 51 5.34 3.59 9.69
N HIS A 52 5.23 4.67 10.46
CA HIS A 52 6.25 5.72 10.49
C HIS A 52 7.57 5.21 11.07
N GLU A 53 7.50 4.50 12.19
CA GLU A 53 8.69 4.01 12.91
C GLU A 53 9.37 2.87 12.14
N GLN A 54 8.60 2.00 11.45
CA GLN A 54 9.16 0.98 10.57
C GLN A 54 9.92 1.59 9.39
N VAL A 55 9.38 2.67 8.80
CA VAL A 55 10.10 3.44 7.78
C VAL A 55 11.38 4.04 8.35
N ASP A 56 11.34 4.66 9.52
CA ASP A 56 12.52 5.26 10.14
C ASP A 56 13.60 4.19 10.46
N CYS A 57 13.19 3.02 10.95
CA CYS A 57 14.09 1.89 11.18
C CYS A 57 14.69 1.36 9.87
N TRP A 58 13.90 1.26 8.81
CA TRP A 58 14.39 0.84 7.49
C TRP A 58 15.46 1.80 6.97
N LEU A 59 15.16 3.11 7.01
CA LEU A 59 16.04 4.17 6.51
C LEU A 59 17.34 4.28 7.30
N ALA A 60 17.34 3.90 8.59
CA ALA A 60 18.56 3.83 9.39
C ALA A 60 19.57 2.80 8.86
N MET A 61 19.10 1.73 8.19
CA MET A 61 19.97 0.72 7.56
C MET A 61 20.16 0.95 6.06
N HIS A 62 19.21 1.64 5.42
CA HIS A 62 19.20 1.92 3.98
C HIS A 62 19.14 3.44 3.72
N PRO A 63 20.22 4.18 4.01
CA PRO A 63 20.20 5.65 4.02
C PRO A 63 20.03 6.29 2.63
N GLY A 64 20.11 5.50 1.55
CA GLY A 64 19.84 5.96 0.19
C GLY A 64 18.36 5.97 -0.19
N ASP A 65 17.53 5.26 0.56
CA ASP A 65 16.10 5.20 0.32
C ASP A 65 15.40 6.42 0.92
N THR A 66 14.13 6.64 0.54
CA THR A 66 13.37 7.82 0.99
C THR A 66 12.01 7.45 1.55
N PRO A 67 11.52 8.17 2.57
CA PRO A 67 10.17 7.96 3.09
C PRO A 67 9.13 8.52 2.11
N VAL A 68 8.06 7.76 1.89
CA VAL A 68 6.89 8.21 1.11
C VAL A 68 5.66 8.21 2.01
N ARG A 69 4.96 9.35 2.06
CA ARG A 69 3.73 9.52 2.85
C ARG A 69 2.54 9.65 1.90
N GLY A 70 1.43 9.02 2.26
CA GLY A 70 0.28 8.94 1.36
C GLY A 70 -0.92 8.27 1.99
N TRP A 71 -1.84 7.86 1.13
CA TRP A 71 -3.02 7.09 1.48
C TRP A 71 -2.98 5.71 0.84
N LEU A 72 -3.17 4.67 1.65
CA LEU A 72 -3.36 3.31 1.18
C LEU A 72 -4.84 3.05 0.97
N SER A 73 -5.19 2.44 -0.17
CA SER A 73 -6.54 1.96 -0.41
C SER A 73 -6.77 0.69 0.40
N ASP A 74 -7.55 0.78 1.47
CA ASP A 74 -7.96 -0.36 2.30
C ASP A 74 -9.41 -0.74 1.98
N GLY A 75 -9.66 -2.02 1.74
CA GLY A 75 -10.99 -2.57 1.49
C GLY A 75 -11.93 -2.54 2.70
N GLY A 76 -11.42 -2.18 3.89
CA GLY A 76 -12.22 -2.04 5.11
C GLY A 76 -12.95 -3.34 5.54
N ASN A 77 -13.94 -3.18 6.42
CA ASN A 77 -14.92 -4.24 6.67
C ASN A 77 -16.14 -3.98 5.77
N ASP A 78 -16.58 -4.99 5.01
CA ASP A 78 -17.69 -4.97 4.04
C ASP A 78 -17.38 -4.28 2.69
N ALA A 79 -18.41 -3.83 1.96
CA ALA A 79 -18.30 -3.24 0.62
C ALA A 79 -17.92 -1.74 0.65
N GLN A 80 -17.02 -1.34 1.54
CA GLN A 80 -16.58 0.05 1.68
C GLN A 80 -15.09 0.20 1.38
N GLN A 81 -14.75 0.94 0.34
CA GLN A 81 -13.36 1.38 0.17
C GLN A 81 -13.05 2.53 1.13
N ARG A 82 -11.90 2.44 1.80
CA ARG A 82 -11.37 3.50 2.67
C ARG A 82 -9.96 3.87 2.24
N PHE A 83 -9.59 5.10 2.55
CA PHE A 83 -8.24 5.59 2.42
C PHE A 83 -7.67 5.80 3.81
N VAL A 84 -6.62 5.06 4.14
CA VAL A 84 -5.95 5.15 5.44
C VAL A 84 -4.59 5.81 5.25
N SER A 85 -4.25 6.76 6.12
CA SER A 85 -2.93 7.37 6.11
C SER A 85 -1.88 6.28 6.31
N HIS A 86 -0.90 6.24 5.41
CA HIS A 86 0.11 5.20 5.41
C HIS A 86 1.47 5.73 4.96
N SER A 87 2.50 4.92 5.23
CA SER A 87 3.89 5.27 5.03
C SER A 87 4.68 4.11 4.47
N LEU A 88 5.34 4.38 3.36
CA LEU A 88 6.12 3.42 2.59
C LEU A 88 7.57 3.92 2.46
N VAL A 89 8.42 3.05 1.92
CA VAL A 89 9.79 3.39 1.51
C VAL A 89 9.84 3.41 -0.02
N ARG A 90 10.51 4.40 -0.60
CA ARG A 90 10.96 4.35 -1.99
C ARG A 90 12.44 4.03 -2.05
N THR A 91 12.78 2.94 -2.72
CA THR A 91 14.17 2.52 -2.89
C THR A 91 14.91 3.46 -3.85
N THR A 92 16.23 3.42 -3.83
CA THR A 92 17.07 4.10 -4.85
C THR A 92 16.76 3.67 -6.29
N ALA A 93 16.21 2.45 -6.49
CA ALA A 93 15.75 1.96 -7.79
C ALA A 93 14.35 2.47 -8.19
N GLY A 94 13.66 3.14 -7.27
CA GLY A 94 12.32 3.69 -7.46
C GLY A 94 11.17 2.78 -7.03
N GLU A 95 11.47 1.61 -6.47
CA GLU A 95 10.46 0.64 -6.00
C GLU A 95 9.79 1.13 -4.71
N LEU A 96 8.49 0.90 -4.57
CA LEU A 96 7.70 1.20 -3.39
C LEU A 96 7.53 -0.03 -2.50
N LEU A 97 8.06 0.06 -1.28
CA LEU A 97 8.05 -1.02 -0.30
C LEU A 97 7.18 -0.69 0.91
N ASP A 98 6.29 -1.61 1.28
CA ASP A 98 5.60 -1.60 2.56
C ASP A 98 6.40 -2.38 3.61
N VAL A 99 7.12 -1.65 4.44
CA VAL A 99 7.93 -2.19 5.54
C VAL A 99 7.12 -2.39 6.83
N ALA A 100 5.83 -2.05 6.83
CA ALA A 100 4.99 -2.10 8.01
C ALA A 100 4.04 -3.31 8.00
N TYR A 101 3.55 -3.70 6.82
CA TYR A 101 2.58 -4.78 6.66
C TYR A 101 3.08 -5.93 5.78
N PRO A 102 2.65 -7.17 6.08
CA PRO A 102 2.78 -8.28 5.14
C PRO A 102 1.87 -8.10 3.92
N PRO A 103 2.08 -8.88 2.84
CA PRO A 103 1.24 -8.78 1.65
C PRO A 103 -0.25 -8.96 1.98
N PRO A 104 -1.11 -8.04 1.51
CA PRO A 104 -2.56 -8.19 1.61
C PRO A 104 -3.07 -9.35 0.72
N PRO A 105 -4.27 -9.90 1.00
CA PRO A 105 -4.87 -10.93 0.17
C PRO A 105 -5.43 -10.40 -1.18
N TYR A 106 -5.32 -9.09 -1.44
CA TYR A 106 -5.77 -8.41 -2.65
C TYR A 106 -4.79 -7.28 -2.99
N VAL A 107 -4.73 -6.86 -4.26
CA VAL A 107 -3.84 -5.76 -4.69
C VAL A 107 -4.28 -4.45 -4.03
N GLN A 108 -3.35 -3.79 -3.36
CA GLN A 108 -3.56 -2.45 -2.80
C GLN A 108 -2.83 -1.41 -3.63
N HIS A 109 -3.43 -0.23 -3.74
CA HIS A 109 -2.85 0.92 -4.38
C HIS A 109 -2.52 2.00 -3.36
N PHE A 110 -1.45 2.74 -3.62
CA PHE A 110 -0.99 3.82 -2.77
C PHE A 110 -1.04 5.15 -3.51
N VAL A 111 -1.67 6.15 -2.91
CA VAL A 111 -1.73 7.51 -3.43
C VAL A 111 -0.76 8.36 -2.63
N GLU A 112 0.36 8.72 -3.24
CA GLU A 112 1.36 9.59 -2.63
C GLU A 112 0.79 10.99 -2.35
N HIS A 113 1.12 11.57 -1.20
CA HIS A 113 0.77 12.95 -0.92
C HIS A 113 1.42 13.88 -1.96
N PRO A 114 0.71 14.91 -2.46
CA PRO A 114 1.34 15.91 -3.31
C PRO A 114 2.58 16.46 -2.60
N ALA A 115 3.73 16.43 -3.28
CA ALA A 115 4.88 17.19 -2.82
C ALA A 115 4.42 18.63 -2.60
N MET A 116 4.60 19.16 -1.38
CA MET A 116 4.27 20.56 -1.12
C MET A 116 4.96 21.40 -2.19
N ARG A 117 4.19 21.90 -3.15
CA ARG A 117 4.68 22.91 -4.08
C ARG A 117 5.02 24.11 -3.22
N LEU A 118 6.32 24.35 -3.03
CA LEU A 118 6.77 25.65 -2.56
C LEU A 118 6.14 26.70 -3.48
N PRO A 119 5.57 27.80 -2.94
CA PRO A 119 5.08 28.87 -3.78
C PRO A 119 6.22 29.33 -4.69
N LYS A 120 5.93 29.44 -6.00
CA LYS A 120 6.86 29.99 -6.99
C LYS A 120 7.21 31.42 -6.58
N PRO A 121 8.50 31.83 -6.63
CA PRO A 121 8.91 33.20 -6.31
C PRO A 121 8.25 34.24 -7.21
#